data_AF-A0A804RIA7-F1
#
_entry.id   AF-A0A804RIA7-F1
#
_cell.length_a   1.000
_cell.length_b   1.000
_cell.length_c   1.000
_cell.angle_alpha   90.00
_cell.angle_beta   90.00
_cell.angle_gamma   90.00
#
_symmetry.space_group_name_H-M   'P 1'
#
loop_
_entity.id
_entity.type
_entity.pdbx_description
1 polymer ?
#
loop_
_entity_poly.entity_id
_entity_poly.type
_entity_poly.pdbx_seq_one_letter_code
_entity_poly.pdbx_strand_id
1 'polypeptide(L)'
;MLCCAGHQASLLLFALLSVSSLLLVDGSHQDQEFGEAVGSRILQTNPDAHEVHCSRERSRAAWEAIDEYLMPFVEKEKYELPSKCRLRPDNDMFREQEQHKIHFDINEWHCGFCKKAFRAEKFIDQHFENRHKNLVDNLVT
;
A
#
# COMPACT_ATOMS: atom_id res chain seq x y z
N MET A 1 1.58 9.69 -62.87
CA MET A 1 2.67 10.35 -62.11
C MET A 1 2.06 11.09 -60.92
N LEU A 2 1.80 10.43 -59.78
CA LEU A 2 1.72 11.03 -58.42
C LEU A 2 1.36 9.97 -57.34
N CYS A 3 2.21 8.98 -57.08
CA CYS A 3 1.99 8.03 -55.95
C CYS A 3 3.29 7.60 -55.23
N CYS A 4 4.31 8.45 -55.09
CA CYS A 4 5.58 8.04 -54.45
C CYS A 4 6.04 8.92 -53.27
N ALA A 5 5.30 9.97 -52.89
CA ALA A 5 5.72 10.89 -51.83
C ALA A 5 5.37 10.44 -50.40
N GLY A 6 4.42 9.51 -50.22
CA GLY A 6 3.98 9.06 -48.89
C GLY A 6 4.88 8.01 -48.21
N HIS A 7 5.67 7.26 -48.99
CA HIS A 7 6.52 6.19 -48.44
C HIS A 7 7.87 6.69 -47.90
N GLN A 8 8.36 7.82 -48.43
CA GLN A 8 9.64 8.42 -48.02
C GLN A 8 9.53 9.17 -46.69
N ALA A 9 8.36 9.78 -46.40
CA ALA A 9 8.13 10.48 -45.13
C ALA A 9 7.97 9.52 -43.94
N SER A 10 7.40 8.34 -44.15
CA SER A 10 7.21 7.34 -43.09
C SER A 10 8.54 6.72 -42.64
N LEU A 11 9.45 6.41 -43.57
CA LEU A 11 10.77 5.86 -43.25
C LEU A 11 11.68 6.86 -42.50
N LEU A 12 11.55 8.16 -42.77
CA LEU A 12 12.29 9.21 -42.04
C LEU A 12 11.78 9.38 -40.59
N LEU A 13 10.49 9.21 -40.34
CA LEU A 13 9.92 9.24 -38.99
C LEU A 13 10.35 8.04 -38.12
N PHE A 14 10.42 6.84 -38.71
CA PHE A 14 10.93 5.66 -37.99
C PHE A 14 12.44 5.75 -37.71
N ALA A 15 13.22 6.37 -38.59
CA ALA A 15 14.65 6.60 -38.37
C ALA A 15 14.95 7.63 -37.25
N LEU A 16 14.06 8.60 -37.02
CA LEU A 16 14.23 9.57 -35.93
C LEU A 16 13.84 9.00 -34.56
N LEU A 17 12.91 8.04 -34.50
CA LEU A 17 12.50 7.38 -33.25
C LEU A 17 13.50 6.31 -32.75
N SER A 18 14.33 5.73 -33.62
CA SER A 18 15.35 4.75 -33.23
C SER A 18 16.66 5.39 -32.72
N VAL A 19 16.94 6.64 -33.08
CA VAL A 19 18.17 7.34 -32.68
C VAL A 19 18.05 7.97 -31.27
N SER A 20 16.84 8.18 -30.77
CA SER A 20 16.61 8.65 -29.38
C SER A 20 16.86 7.59 -28.31
N SER A 21 17.07 6.32 -28.67
CA SER A 21 17.32 5.23 -27.71
C SER A 21 18.80 4.96 -27.42
N LEU A 22 19.73 5.77 -27.93
CA LEU A 22 21.19 5.55 -27.77
C LEU A 22 21.94 6.63 -26.98
N LEU A 23 21.27 7.52 -26.25
CA LEU A 23 21.94 8.62 -25.52
C LEU A 23 21.61 8.75 -24.02
N LEU A 24 21.34 7.65 -23.32
CA LEU A 24 21.48 7.61 -21.85
C LEU A 24 22.03 6.25 -21.40
N VAL A 25 23.34 6.05 -21.62
CA VAL A 25 24.13 5.15 -20.79
C VAL A 25 25.27 6.01 -20.24
N ASP A 26 25.18 6.36 -18.96
CA ASP A 26 26.36 6.66 -18.17
C ASP A 26 26.19 5.91 -16.85
N GLY A 27 27.17 5.07 -16.57
CA GLY A 27 27.13 4.09 -15.51
C GLY A 27 27.48 4.71 -14.17
N SER A 28 26.84 4.24 -13.12
CA SER A 28 27.44 4.17 -11.80
C SER A 28 26.89 2.94 -11.08
N HIS A 29 27.71 1.90 -11.18
CA HIS A 29 27.69 0.68 -10.40
C HIS A 29 27.89 1.01 -8.92
N GLN A 30 26.86 0.79 -8.11
CA GLN A 30 27.03 0.47 -6.70
C GLN A 30 26.26 -0.83 -6.45
N ASP A 31 27.02 -1.92 -6.35
CA ASP A 31 26.57 -3.15 -5.72
C ASP A 31 26.09 -2.81 -4.31
N GLN A 32 24.78 -2.80 -4.09
CA GLN A 32 24.24 -2.85 -2.75
C GLN A 32 23.80 -4.27 -2.48
N GLU A 33 24.75 -4.98 -1.89
CA GLU A 33 24.66 -6.26 -1.22
C GLU A 33 23.27 -6.48 -0.60
N PHE A 34 22.61 -7.55 -1.05
CA PHE A 34 21.35 -8.03 -0.49
C PHE A 34 21.64 -8.54 0.93
N GLY A 35 21.56 -7.62 1.89
CA GLY A 35 21.63 -7.92 3.30
C GLY A 35 20.40 -8.72 3.70
N GLU A 36 20.59 -10.03 3.82
CA GLU A 36 19.65 -10.97 4.42
C GLU A 36 19.41 -10.58 5.89
N ALA A 37 18.45 -9.69 6.12
CA ALA A 37 17.99 -9.35 7.46
C ALA A 37 17.09 -10.49 7.96
N VAL A 38 17.71 -11.60 8.37
CA VAL A 38 17.09 -12.58 9.27
C VAL A 38 16.53 -11.80 10.46
N GLY A 39 15.20 -11.80 10.57
CA GLY A 39 14.46 -11.13 11.62
C GLY A 39 14.82 -11.69 13.00
N SER A 40 15.88 -11.15 13.60
CA SER A 40 16.26 -11.44 14.97
C SER A 40 15.36 -10.59 15.89
N ARG A 41 14.16 -11.08 16.19
CA ARG A 41 13.30 -10.49 17.22
C ARG A 41 13.93 -10.80 18.58
N ILE A 42 14.81 -9.92 19.06
CA ILE A 42 15.16 -9.87 20.48
C ILE A 42 13.90 -9.39 21.20
N LEU A 43 13.20 -10.31 21.86
CA LEU A 43 12.06 -10.00 22.71
C LEU A 43 12.60 -9.36 24.00
N GLN A 44 12.93 -8.06 23.95
CA GLN A 44 13.14 -7.30 25.18
C GLN A 44 11.77 -7.03 25.81
N THR A 45 11.38 -7.89 26.74
CA THR A 45 10.22 -7.66 27.60
C THR A 45 10.57 -6.58 28.62
N ASN A 46 10.24 -5.33 28.31
CA ASN A 46 10.17 -4.25 29.30
C ASN A 46 8.76 -4.28 29.92
N PRO A 47 8.61 -4.36 31.26
CA PRO A 47 7.32 -4.60 31.92
C PRO A 47 6.52 -3.32 32.22
N ASP A 48 6.70 -2.26 31.43
CA ASP A 48 5.91 -1.03 31.56
C ASP A 48 5.12 -0.80 30.27
N ALA A 49 3.79 -0.99 30.36
CA ALA A 49 2.78 -0.85 29.31
C ALA A 49 3.06 -1.57 27.96
N HIS A 50 2.37 -2.70 27.74
CA HIS A 50 2.36 -3.41 26.46
C HIS A 50 1.58 -2.62 25.40
N GLU A 51 2.05 -1.42 25.04
CA GLU A 51 1.53 -0.67 23.91
C GLU A 51 2.01 -1.38 22.63
N VAL A 52 1.12 -2.18 22.05
CA VAL A 52 1.40 -2.87 20.78
C VAL A 52 1.42 -1.82 19.68
N HIS A 53 2.61 -1.31 19.35
CA HIS A 53 2.81 -0.52 18.14
C HIS A 53 2.75 -1.44 16.91
N CYS A 54 1.55 -1.72 16.42
CA CYS A 54 1.37 -2.34 15.12
C CYS A 54 1.70 -1.34 14.02
N SER A 55 2.46 -1.75 13.01
CA SER A 55 2.70 -0.94 11.82
C SER A 55 1.43 -0.93 10.97
N ARG A 56 0.84 0.26 10.77
CA ARG A 56 -0.37 0.46 9.97
C ARG A 56 -0.23 -0.09 8.55
N GLU A 57 0.83 0.31 7.85
CA GLU A 57 1.11 -0.14 6.48
C GLU A 57 1.19 -1.67 6.38
N ARG A 58 1.87 -2.31 7.35
CA ARG A 58 1.96 -3.78 7.40
C ARG A 58 0.62 -4.43 7.72
N SER A 59 -0.19 -3.82 8.59
CA SER A 59 -1.54 -4.31 8.91
C SER A 59 -2.45 -4.25 7.68
N ARG A 60 -2.38 -3.14 6.93
CA ARG A 60 -3.09 -2.95 5.65
C ARG A 60 -2.70 -4.00 4.63
N ALA A 61 -1.41 -4.19 4.39
CA ALA A 61 -0.92 -5.22 3.46
C ALA A 61 -1.32 -6.65 3.88
N ALA A 62 -1.31 -6.94 5.19
CA ALA A 62 -1.79 -8.22 5.70
C ALA A 62 -3.29 -8.39 5.48
N TRP A 63 -4.08 -7.34 5.72
CA TRP A 63 -5.52 -7.35 5.48
C TRP A 63 -5.84 -7.53 3.99
N GLU A 64 -5.15 -6.83 3.09
CA GLU A 64 -5.31 -6.99 1.63
C GLU A 64 -5.10 -8.45 1.20
N ALA A 65 -4.06 -9.11 1.71
CA ALA A 65 -3.83 -10.53 1.42
C ALA A 65 -4.94 -11.43 2.01
N ILE A 66 -5.45 -11.13 3.20
CA ILE A 66 -6.56 -11.87 3.81
C ILE A 66 -7.83 -11.70 2.97
N ASP A 67 -8.14 -10.48 2.55
CA ASP A 67 -9.31 -10.12 1.76
C ASP A 67 -9.26 -10.74 0.36
N GLU A 68 -8.09 -10.75 -0.27
CA GLU A 68 -7.90 -11.33 -1.60
C GLU A 68 -7.92 -12.87 -1.59
N TYR A 69 -7.26 -13.51 -0.62
CA TYR A 69 -7.00 -14.95 -0.67
C TYR A 69 -7.82 -15.79 0.30
N LEU A 70 -8.27 -15.26 1.45
CA LEU A 70 -8.98 -16.04 2.48
C LEU A 70 -10.47 -15.74 2.48
N MET A 71 -10.86 -14.46 2.53
CA MET A 71 -12.26 -14.05 2.67
C MET A 71 -13.20 -14.64 1.59
N PRO A 72 -12.81 -14.79 0.31
CA PRO A 72 -13.69 -15.38 -0.69
C PRO A 72 -14.09 -16.82 -0.37
N PHE A 73 -13.21 -17.59 0.28
CA PHE A 73 -13.53 -18.95 0.73
C PHE A 73 -14.43 -18.94 1.96
N VAL A 74 -14.13 -18.06 2.93
CA VAL A 74 -14.93 -17.90 4.15
C VAL A 74 -16.39 -17.56 3.78
N GLU A 75 -16.58 -16.61 2.88
CA GLU A 75 -17.90 -16.19 2.42
C GLU A 75 -18.62 -17.26 1.60
N LYS A 76 -17.91 -17.88 0.65
CA LYS A 76 -18.46 -18.95 -0.20
C LYS A 76 -18.95 -20.14 0.63
N GLU A 77 -18.17 -20.56 1.61
CA GLU A 77 -18.51 -21.68 2.50
C GLU A 77 -19.44 -21.26 3.64
N LYS A 78 -19.82 -19.97 3.72
CA LYS A 78 -20.59 -19.38 4.82
C LYS A 78 -19.99 -19.73 6.19
N TYR A 79 -18.67 -19.77 6.26
CA TYR A 79 -17.96 -20.12 7.47
C TYR A 79 -17.95 -18.93 8.44
N GLU A 80 -18.37 -19.17 9.67
CA GLU A 80 -18.32 -18.17 10.73
C GLU A 80 -16.98 -18.25 11.45
N LEU A 81 -16.12 -17.26 11.22
CA LEU A 81 -14.87 -17.13 11.96
C LEU A 81 -15.18 -16.97 13.47
N PRO A 82 -14.55 -17.75 14.37
CA PRO A 82 -14.79 -17.67 15.82
C PRO A 82 -14.48 -16.29 16.37
N SER A 83 -15.24 -15.78 17.33
CA SER A 83 -15.12 -14.39 17.79
C SER A 83 -13.71 -13.94 18.19
N LYS A 84 -12.89 -14.87 18.71
CA LYS A 84 -11.48 -14.63 19.11
C LYS A 84 -10.46 -14.74 17.97
N CYS A 85 -10.89 -15.06 16.74
CA CYS A 85 -10.01 -15.22 15.60
C CYS A 85 -9.44 -13.87 15.15
N ARG A 86 -8.12 -13.75 15.07
CA ARG A 86 -7.43 -12.51 14.66
C ARG A 86 -7.68 -12.11 13.20
N LEU A 87 -8.14 -13.05 12.37
CA LEU A 87 -8.45 -12.80 10.96
C LEU A 87 -9.88 -12.32 10.75
N ARG A 88 -10.66 -12.16 11.83
CA ARG A 88 -12.00 -11.58 11.71
C ARG A 88 -11.91 -10.12 11.32
N PRO A 89 -12.76 -9.65 10.38
CA PRO A 89 -12.82 -8.24 9.98
C PRO A 89 -12.98 -7.26 11.16
N ASP A 90 -13.81 -7.60 12.15
CA ASP A 90 -14.06 -6.79 13.34
C ASP A 90 -12.94 -6.84 14.38
N ASN A 91 -11.97 -7.73 14.17
CA ASN A 91 -10.78 -7.82 15.01
C ASN A 91 -9.55 -7.18 14.35
N ASP A 92 -9.69 -6.49 13.21
CA ASP A 92 -8.58 -5.74 12.63
C ASP A 92 -8.52 -4.34 13.27
N MET A 93 -7.47 -4.11 14.06
CA MET A 93 -7.25 -2.92 14.87
C MET A 93 -7.37 -1.59 14.09
N PHE A 94 -6.95 -1.57 12.82
CA PHE A 94 -7.00 -0.35 12.00
C PHE A 94 -8.19 -0.32 11.04
N ARG A 95 -9.02 -1.36 11.01
CA ARG A 95 -10.06 -1.55 9.99
C ARG A 95 -11.00 -0.36 9.87
N GLU A 96 -11.49 0.16 10.98
CA GLU A 96 -12.41 1.28 10.98
C GLU A 96 -11.76 2.52 10.32
N GLN A 97 -10.51 2.82 10.64
CA GLN A 97 -9.81 3.97 10.06
C GLN A 97 -9.51 3.78 8.57
N GLU A 98 -9.08 2.57 8.17
CA GLU A 98 -8.79 2.25 6.77
C GLU A 98 -10.06 2.31 5.90
N GLN A 99 -11.22 1.86 6.41
CA GLN A 99 -12.52 2.00 5.73
C GLN A 99 -12.97 3.46 5.57
N HIS A 100 -12.51 4.34 6.45
CA HIS A 100 -12.78 5.78 6.40
C HIS A 100 -11.67 6.58 5.73
N LYS A 101 -10.74 5.92 5.03
CA LYS A 101 -9.71 6.56 4.22
C LYS A 101 -10.17 6.60 2.78
N ILE A 102 -10.58 7.77 2.30
CA ILE A 102 -11.18 7.92 0.97
C ILE A 102 -10.11 8.45 0.01
N HIS A 103 -9.74 7.67 -1.00
CA HIS A 103 -8.88 8.13 -2.10
C HIS A 103 -9.78 8.77 -3.17
N PHE A 104 -9.78 10.09 -3.26
CA PHE A 104 -10.66 10.85 -4.14
C PHE A 104 -10.04 11.09 -5.52
N ASP A 105 -8.75 11.44 -5.55
CA ASP A 105 -7.95 11.65 -6.76
C ASP A 105 -6.49 11.25 -6.49
N ILE A 106 -5.64 11.17 -7.52
CA ILE A 106 -4.24 10.70 -7.47
C ILE A 106 -3.44 11.31 -6.30
N ASN A 107 -3.69 12.58 -5.98
CA ASN A 107 -3.02 13.30 -4.89
C ASN A 107 -4.01 13.84 -3.86
N GLU A 108 -5.20 13.25 -3.74
CA GLU A 108 -6.24 13.76 -2.85
C GLU A 108 -6.89 12.65 -2.03
N TRP A 109 -6.66 12.73 -0.72
CA TRP A 109 -7.14 11.79 0.29
C TRP A 109 -8.04 12.50 1.29
N HIS A 110 -9.19 11.91 1.62
CA HIS A 110 -10.16 12.49 2.53
C HIS A 110 -10.36 11.62 3.77
N CYS A 111 -10.41 12.27 4.93
CA CYS A 111 -10.80 11.61 6.18
C CYS A 111 -12.32 11.48 6.23
N GLY A 112 -12.81 10.24 6.23
CA GLY A 112 -14.23 9.92 6.31
C GLY A 112 -14.92 10.44 7.57
N PHE A 113 -14.19 10.57 8.69
CA PHE A 113 -14.74 11.05 9.97
C PHE A 113 -14.96 12.57 10.01
N CYS A 114 -13.94 13.37 9.65
CA CYS A 114 -13.97 14.83 9.81
C CYS A 114 -13.90 15.62 8.49
N LYS A 115 -13.87 14.92 7.34
CA LYS A 115 -13.89 15.49 5.98
C LYS A 115 -12.68 16.37 5.63
N LYS A 116 -11.57 16.26 6.36
CA LYS A 116 -10.30 16.92 5.99
C LYS A 116 -9.68 16.24 4.78
N ALA A 117 -9.14 17.04 3.86
CA ALA A 117 -8.40 16.59 2.69
C ALA A 117 -6.88 16.64 2.92
N PHE A 118 -6.16 15.74 2.28
CA PHE A 118 -4.72 15.53 2.40
C PHE A 118 -4.12 15.22 1.04
N ARG A 119 -2.88 15.69 0.81
CA ARG A 119 -2.21 15.57 -0.48
C ARG A 119 -1.58 14.19 -0.78
N ALA A 120 -1.53 13.31 0.23
CA ALA A 120 -0.93 11.99 0.14
C ALA A 120 -1.38 11.12 1.32
N GLU A 121 -1.36 9.80 1.11
CA GLU A 121 -1.78 8.80 2.10
C GLU A 121 -1.06 8.94 3.44
N LYS A 122 0.26 9.16 3.43
CA LYS A 122 1.03 9.34 4.67
C LYS A 122 0.53 10.46 5.58
N PHE A 123 -0.09 11.50 5.02
CA PHE A 123 -0.59 12.62 5.82
C PHE A 123 -1.96 12.32 6.45
N ILE A 124 -2.79 11.52 5.78
CA ILE A 124 -4.06 11.05 6.36
C ILE A 124 -3.80 9.95 7.41
N ASP A 125 -2.81 9.08 7.19
CA ASP A 125 -2.37 8.08 8.17
C ASP A 125 -1.86 8.74 9.46
N GLN A 126 -0.97 9.73 9.33
CA GLN A 126 -0.52 10.54 10.46
C GLN A 126 -1.68 11.31 11.11
N HIS A 127 -2.68 11.75 10.34
CA HIS A 127 -3.87 12.38 10.91
C HIS A 127 -4.70 11.41 11.75
N PHE A 128 -4.85 10.15 11.33
CA PHE A 128 -5.54 9.14 12.14
C PHE A 128 -4.83 8.89 13.47
N GLU A 129 -3.50 8.75 13.45
CA GLU A 129 -2.68 8.57 14.66
C GLU A 129 -2.80 9.75 15.64
N ASN A 130 -2.92 10.98 15.14
CA ASN A 130 -2.95 12.17 16.00
C ASN A 130 -4.36 12.57 16.46
N ARG A 131 -5.36 12.41 15.59
CA ARG A 131 -6.71 12.99 15.76
C ARG A 131 -7.80 11.96 15.96
N HIS A 132 -7.57 10.72 15.54
CA HIS A 132 -8.53 9.62 15.63
C HIS A 132 -7.96 8.38 16.31
N LYS A 133 -6.92 8.52 17.13
CA LYS A 133 -6.29 7.40 17.87
C LYS A 133 -7.27 6.56 18.71
N ASN A 134 -8.38 7.15 19.13
CA ASN A 134 -9.39 6.46 19.94
C ASN A 134 -10.35 5.60 19.08
N LEU A 135 -10.26 5.69 17.75
CA LEU A 135 -11.04 4.91 16.78
C LEU A 135 -10.20 3.75 16.23
N VAL A 136 -9.42 3.11 17.11
CA VAL A 136 -8.76 1.84 16.82
C VAL A 136 -9.34 0.80 17.76
N ASP A 137 -9.61 -0.40 17.25
CA ASP A 137 -10.09 -1.49 18.10
C ASP A 137 -8.93 -2.04 18.92
N ASN A 138 -8.95 -1.79 20.23
CA ASN A 138 -7.99 -2.39 21.14
C ASN A 138 -8.29 -3.89 21.25
N LEU A 139 -7.51 -4.73 20.56
CA LEU A 139 -7.53 -6.17 20.73
C LEU A 139 -6.93 -6.56 22.09
N VAL A 140 -7.68 -6.32 23.17
CA VAL A 140 -7.40 -6.84 24.50
C VAL A 140 -8.71 -7.23 25.19
N THR A 141 -9.06 -8.52 25.07
CA THR A 141 -9.76 -9.29 26.10
C THR A 141 -9.14 -10.68 26.19
#